data_AF-A0A8T5M2E5-F1
#
_entry.id   AF-A0A8T5M2E5-F1
#
_cell.length_a   1.000
_cell.length_b   1.000
_cell.length_c   1.000
_cell.angle_alpha   90.00
_cell.angle_beta   90.00
_cell.angle_gamma   90.00
#
_symmetry.space_group_name_H-M   'P 1'
#
loop_
_entity.id
_entity.type
_entity.pdbx_description
1 polymer ?
#
loop_
_entity_poly.entity_id
_entity_poly.type
_entity_poly.pdbx_seq_one_letter_code
_entity_poly.pdbx_strand_id
1 'polypeptide(L)'
;MAAEAAAQFVILPAVLLGLAISLMELIFVHQDERGMGWLAHGLHAIPVTMLFTFITMNVPFAMSFVPITYAAWMKHIVIVVIGLIAIAKILAAAAIAGRVGEKKIHGMIIGLMIIVAPYAWEFVLADIVGPMLPQLPF
;
A
#
# COMPACT_ATOMS: atom_id res chain seq x y z
N MET A 1 -5.88 16.42 -26.20
CA MET A 1 -5.93 15.60 -24.98
C MET A 1 -4.69 14.73 -25.01
N ALA A 2 -3.82 14.81 -24.00
CA ALA A 2 -2.67 13.91 -23.92
C ALA A 2 -3.21 12.47 -23.84
N ALA A 3 -2.66 11.57 -24.66
CA ALA A 3 -2.99 10.15 -24.55
C ALA A 3 -2.61 9.69 -23.13
N GLU A 4 -3.58 9.19 -22.36
CA GLU A 4 -3.26 8.48 -21.13
C GLU A 4 -2.37 7.29 -21.51
N ALA A 5 -1.17 7.21 -20.95
CA ALA A 5 -0.31 6.06 -21.12
C ALA A 5 -1.12 4.80 -20.75
N ALA A 6 -0.99 3.75 -21.55
CA ALA A 6 -1.72 2.50 -21.32
C ALA A 6 -1.57 2.07 -19.86
N ALA A 7 -2.69 1.71 -19.21
CA ALA A 7 -2.70 1.35 -17.80
C ALA A 7 -1.78 0.15 -17.57
N GLN A 8 -0.61 0.39 -16.97
CA GLN A 8 0.42 -0.62 -16.78
C GLN A 8 0.16 -1.43 -15.52
N PHE A 9 0.22 -2.75 -15.64
CA PHE A 9 0.26 -3.64 -14.49
C PHE A 9 1.66 -3.64 -13.88
N VAL A 10 1.79 -3.16 -12.65
CA VAL A 10 3.08 -2.97 -11.97
C VAL A 10 3.25 -4.00 -10.85
N ILE A 11 4.08 -5.01 -11.10
CA ILE A 11 4.36 -6.07 -10.11
C ILE A 11 5.55 -5.68 -9.24
N LEU A 12 6.72 -5.49 -9.85
CA LEU A 12 7.97 -5.29 -9.12
C LEU A 12 7.95 -4.00 -8.25
N PRO A 13 7.51 -2.84 -8.76
CA PRO A 13 7.31 -1.65 -7.93
C PRO A 13 6.41 -1.88 -6.72
N ALA A 14 5.28 -2.57 -6.95
CA ALA A 14 4.28 -2.83 -5.93
C ALA A 14 4.80 -3.77 -4.84
N VAL A 15 5.56 -4.80 -5.21
CA VAL A 15 6.20 -5.72 -4.25
C VAL A 15 7.28 -5.02 -3.45
N LEU A 16 8.11 -4.19 -4.08
CA LEU A 16 9.19 -3.46 -3.39
C LEU A 16 8.64 -2.46 -2.37
N LEU A 17 7.67 -1.64 -2.78
CA LEU A 17 7.02 -0.70 -1.87
C LEU A 17 6.19 -1.42 -0.81
N GLY A 18 5.45 -2.47 -1.18
CA GLY A 18 4.68 -3.27 -0.24
C GLY A 18 5.57 -3.87 0.84
N LEU A 19 6.74 -4.41 0.45
CA LEU A 19 7.72 -4.92 1.40
C LEU A 19 8.27 -3.81 2.30
N ALA A 20 8.68 -2.67 1.74
CA ALA A 20 9.20 -1.54 2.52
C ALA A 20 8.20 -1.03 3.56
N ILE A 21 6.93 -0.84 3.16
CA ILE A 21 5.86 -0.38 4.06
C ILE A 21 5.54 -1.48 5.10
N SER A 22 5.55 -2.76 4.72
CA SER A 22 5.31 -3.87 5.66
C SER A 22 6.40 -4.02 6.72
N LEU A 23 7.65 -3.71 6.39
CA LEU A 23 8.75 -3.67 7.35
C LEU A 23 8.60 -2.49 8.32
N MET A 24 8.15 -1.33 7.82
CA MET A 24 7.80 -0.20 8.68
C MET A 24 6.68 -0.56 9.65
N GLU A 25 5.64 -1.23 9.16
CA GLU A 25 4.54 -1.70 10.01
C GLU A 25 5.03 -2.69 11.07
N LEU A 26 5.90 -3.63 10.71
CA LEU A 26 6.50 -4.57 11.66
C LEU A 26 7.27 -3.85 12.78
N ILE A 27 7.97 -2.75 12.45
CA ILE A 27 8.66 -1.91 13.44
C ILE A 27 7.65 -1.25 14.38
N PHE A 28 6.56 -0.68 13.87
CA PHE A 28 5.53 -0.06 14.72
C PHE A 28 4.83 -1.09 15.61
N VAL A 29 4.43 -2.24 15.07
CA VAL A 29 3.82 -3.32 15.85
C VAL A 29 4.77 -3.80 16.95
N HIS A 30 6.07 -3.96 16.67
CA HIS A 30 7.06 -4.30 17.70
C HIS A 30 7.12 -3.23 18.81
N GLN A 31 7.09 -1.95 18.46
CA GLN A 31 7.16 -0.85 19.43
C GLN A 31 5.90 -0.74 20.30
N ASP A 32 4.74 -0.92 19.70
CA ASP A 32 3.45 -0.80 20.37
C ASP A 32 3.15 -2.02 21.25
N GLU A 33 3.67 -3.20 20.87
CA GLU A 33 3.28 -4.46 21.47
C GLU A 33 4.44 -5.26 22.06
N ARG A 34 5.52 -4.58 22.43
CA ARG A 34 6.70 -5.22 23.01
C ARG A 34 6.33 -6.07 24.22
N GLY A 35 6.60 -7.38 24.13
CA GLY A 35 6.24 -8.36 25.17
C GLY A 35 4.82 -8.91 25.11
N MET A 36 3.99 -8.51 24.12
CA MET A 36 2.57 -8.87 24.00
C MET A 36 2.27 -9.74 22.75
N GLY A 37 3.21 -10.60 22.34
CA GLY A 37 3.01 -11.45 21.15
C GLY A 37 3.02 -10.67 19.83
N TRP A 38 3.76 -9.56 19.78
CA TRP A 38 3.92 -8.68 18.62
C TRP A 38 4.34 -9.43 17.35
N LEU A 39 5.17 -10.48 17.46
CA LEU A 39 5.72 -11.16 16.29
C LEU A 39 4.63 -11.86 15.46
N ALA A 40 3.71 -12.58 16.11
CA ALA A 40 2.60 -13.23 15.41
C ALA A 40 1.67 -12.21 14.74
N HIS A 41 1.45 -11.06 15.41
CA HIS A 41 0.66 -9.97 14.85
C HIS A 41 1.36 -9.30 13.67
N GLY A 42 2.63 -8.93 13.82
CA GLY A 42 3.44 -8.35 12.76
C GLY A 42 3.56 -9.26 11.54
N LEU A 43 3.73 -10.57 11.74
CA LEU A 43 3.73 -11.54 10.64
C LEU A 43 2.39 -11.61 9.90
N HIS A 44 1.27 -11.35 10.57
CA HIS A 44 -0.04 -11.20 9.92
C HIS A 44 -0.17 -9.85 9.21
N ALA A 45 0.36 -8.77 9.78
CA ALA A 45 0.30 -7.42 9.24
C ALA A 45 1.10 -7.26 7.93
N ILE A 46 2.19 -8.02 7.76
CA ILE A 46 3.01 -7.99 6.54
C ILE A 46 2.21 -8.29 5.27
N PRO A 47 1.60 -9.48 5.10
CA PRO A 47 0.86 -9.79 3.88
C PRO A 47 -0.35 -8.87 3.67
N VAL A 48 -0.98 -8.38 4.74
CA VAL A 48 -2.09 -7.42 4.66
C VAL A 48 -1.61 -6.08 4.07
N THR A 49 -0.51 -5.55 4.59
CA THR A 49 0.09 -4.28 4.11
C THR A 49 0.60 -4.41 2.68
N MET A 50 1.25 -5.52 2.36
CA MET A 50 1.68 -5.82 0.99
C MET A 50 0.50 -5.89 0.02
N LEU A 51 -0.59 -6.56 0.40
CA LEU A 51 -1.80 -6.67 -0.43
C LEU A 51 -2.42 -5.31 -0.73
N PHE A 52 -2.62 -4.46 0.28
CA PHE A 52 -3.21 -3.14 0.06
C PHE A 52 -2.30 -2.21 -0.75
N THR A 53 -0.98 -2.29 -0.54
CA THR A 53 -0.01 -1.57 -1.38
C THR A 53 -0.10 -2.07 -2.83
N PHE A 54 -0.19 -3.38 -3.04
CA PHE A 54 -0.31 -3.95 -4.38
C PHE A 54 -1.58 -3.50 -5.10
N ILE A 55 -2.71 -3.48 -4.39
CA ILE A 55 -4.00 -3.03 -4.94
C ILE A 55 -3.92 -1.55 -5.33
N THR A 56 -3.43 -0.68 -4.44
CA THR A 56 -3.35 0.76 -4.72
C THR A 56 -2.42 1.08 -5.89
N MET A 57 -1.27 0.40 -5.99
CA MET A 57 -0.34 0.53 -7.12
C MET A 57 -0.94 0.12 -8.47
N ASN A 58 -1.95 -0.75 -8.46
CA ASN A 58 -2.57 -1.30 -9.68
C ASN A 58 -4.00 -0.80 -9.91
N VAL A 59 -4.43 0.29 -9.26
CA VAL A 59 -5.75 0.89 -9.49
C VAL A 59 -5.97 1.28 -10.96
N PRO A 60 -5.05 1.97 -11.65
CA PRO A 60 -5.25 2.31 -13.07
C PRO A 60 -5.48 1.07 -13.94
N PHE A 61 -4.70 0.01 -13.71
CA PHE A 61 -4.85 -1.27 -14.40
C PHE A 61 -6.21 -1.92 -14.10
N ALA A 62 -6.64 -1.97 -12.84
CA ALA A 62 -7.93 -2.54 -12.47
C ALA A 62 -9.12 -1.79 -13.09
N MET A 63 -9.05 -0.45 -13.14
CA MET A 63 -10.08 0.38 -13.77
C MET A 63 -10.17 0.16 -15.29
N SER A 64 -9.08 -0.27 -15.95
CA SER A 64 -9.08 -0.53 -17.39
C SER A 64 -10.01 -1.68 -17.84
N PHE A 65 -10.41 -2.57 -16.91
CA PHE A 65 -11.34 -3.67 -17.21
C PHE A 65 -12.79 -3.23 -17.32
N VAL A 66 -13.12 -2.04 -16.83
CA VAL A 66 -14.48 -1.52 -16.87
C VAL A 66 -14.63 -0.66 -18.12
N PRO A 67 -15.57 -0.98 -19.03
CA PRO A 67 -15.71 -0.30 -20.32
C PRO A 67 -16.45 1.04 -20.18
N ILE A 68 -15.96 1.91 -19.29
CA ILE A 68 -16.48 3.27 -19.11
C ILE A 68 -15.34 4.29 -19.12
N THR A 69 -15.62 5.50 -19.63
CA THR A 69 -14.66 6.59 -19.59
C THR A 69 -14.65 7.20 -18.19
N TYR A 70 -13.48 7.17 -17.55
CA TYR A 70 -13.26 7.77 -16.24
C TYR A 70 -12.70 9.18 -16.38
N ALA A 71 -13.07 10.08 -15.47
CA ALA A 71 -12.32 11.31 -15.31
C ALA A 71 -10.97 10.97 -14.65
N ALA A 72 -9.90 11.64 -15.06
CA ALA A 72 -8.54 11.37 -14.58
C ALA A 72 -8.41 11.42 -13.04
N TRP A 73 -9.24 12.20 -12.36
CA TRP A 73 -9.25 12.30 -10.89
C TRP A 73 -9.89 11.10 -10.18
N MET A 74 -10.70 10.29 -10.87
CA MET A 74 -11.42 9.17 -10.25
C MET A 74 -10.47 8.10 -9.72
N LYS A 75 -9.32 7.88 -10.37
CA LYS A 75 -8.28 6.97 -9.88
C LYS A 75 -7.80 7.35 -8.47
N HIS A 76 -7.68 8.65 -8.20
CA HIS A 76 -7.23 9.15 -6.90
C HIS A 76 -8.28 8.86 -5.82
N ILE A 77 -9.56 9.00 -6.13
CA ILE A 77 -10.63 8.63 -5.19
C ILE A 77 -10.60 7.14 -4.87
N VAL A 78 -10.45 6.29 -5.88
CA VAL A 78 -10.38 4.84 -5.68
C VAL A 78 -9.17 4.47 -4.79
N ILE A 79 -8.00 5.05 -5.04
CA ILE A 79 -6.80 4.87 -4.20
C ILE A 79 -7.07 5.28 -2.75
N VAL A 80 -7.68 6.46 -2.54
CA VAL A 80 -8.01 6.95 -1.19
C VAL A 80 -9.00 6.02 -0.49
N VAL A 81 -10.04 5.55 -1.18
CA VAL A 81 -11.02 4.61 -0.62
C VAL A 81 -10.34 3.31 -0.19
N ILE A 82 -9.48 2.73 -1.03
CA ILE A 82 -8.72 1.52 -0.69
C ILE A 82 -7.82 1.75 0.52
N GLY A 83 -7.15 2.90 0.58
CA GLY A 83 -6.33 3.27 1.73
C GLY A 83 -7.11 3.44 3.02
N LEU A 84 -8.30 4.04 2.96
CA LEU A 84 -9.20 4.13 4.12
C LEU A 84 -9.67 2.74 4.59
N ILE A 85 -9.93 1.82 3.65
CA ILE A 85 -10.22 0.42 3.98
C ILE A 85 -9.01 -0.23 4.67
N ALA A 86 -7.79 0.03 4.19
CA ALA A 86 -6.57 -0.48 4.82
C ALA A 86 -6.42 0.05 6.26
N ILE A 87 -6.61 1.35 6.48
CA ILE A 87 -6.60 1.98 7.83
C ILE A 87 -7.61 1.29 8.73
N ALA A 88 -8.86 1.16 8.27
CA ALA A 88 -9.91 0.50 9.03
C ALA A 88 -9.52 -0.94 9.39
N LYS A 89 -8.81 -1.64 8.48
CA LYS A 89 -8.44 -3.03 8.68
C LYS A 89 -7.30 -3.21 9.68
N ILE A 90 -6.28 -2.36 9.62
CA ILE A 90 -5.19 -2.30 10.61
C ILE A 90 -5.77 -2.00 11.99
N LEU A 91 -6.56 -0.90 12.11
CA LEU A 91 -7.17 -0.52 13.38
C LEU A 91 -8.16 -1.56 13.94
N ALA A 92 -8.82 -2.34 13.07
CA ALA A 92 -9.70 -3.42 13.50
C ALA A 92 -8.94 -4.64 14.03
N ALA A 93 -7.77 -4.96 13.45
CA ALA A 93 -6.93 -6.05 13.95
C ALA A 93 -6.50 -5.81 15.41
N ALA A 94 -6.11 -4.57 15.71
CA ALA A 94 -5.84 -4.06 17.06
C ALA A 94 -6.98 -4.36 18.05
N ALA A 95 -8.19 -3.96 17.65
CA ALA A 95 -9.36 -3.98 18.50
C ALA A 95 -9.79 -5.42 18.83
N ILE A 96 -9.75 -6.32 17.85
CA ILE A 96 -10.13 -7.73 18.01
C ILE A 96 -9.09 -8.47 18.87
N ALA A 97 -7.81 -8.14 18.74
CA ALA A 97 -6.75 -8.79 19.49
C ALA A 97 -6.71 -8.38 20.98
N GLY A 98 -7.57 -7.46 21.42
CA GLY A 98 -7.59 -6.94 22.79
C GLY A 98 -6.28 -6.22 23.17
N ARG A 99 -5.50 -5.79 22.17
CA ARG A 99 -4.16 -5.25 22.36
C ARG A 99 -4.25 -3.77 22.69
N VAL A 100 -4.28 -3.49 23.99
CA VAL A 100 -4.32 -2.12 24.55
C VAL A 100 -3.08 -1.28 24.17
N GLY A 101 -2.01 -1.91 23.67
CA GLY A 101 -0.76 -1.23 23.28
C GLY A 101 -0.77 -0.54 21.92
N GLU A 102 -1.67 -0.90 21.01
CA GLU A 102 -1.61 -0.44 19.62
C GLU A 102 -2.08 1.03 19.47
N LYS A 103 -1.18 1.90 19.03
CA LYS A 103 -1.44 3.34 18.96
C LYS A 103 -2.05 3.69 17.62
N LYS A 104 -3.33 4.07 17.57
CA LYS A 104 -4.06 4.48 16.34
C LYS A 104 -3.27 5.34 15.32
N ILE A 105 -2.33 6.16 15.78
CA ILE A 105 -1.41 6.93 14.94
C ILE A 105 -0.61 6.07 13.96
N HIS A 106 -0.07 4.91 14.38
CA HIS A 106 0.73 4.07 13.49
C HIS A 106 -0.06 3.55 12.28
N GLY A 107 -1.32 3.12 12.48
CA GLY A 107 -2.19 2.59 11.45
C GLY A 107 -2.66 3.69 10.51
N MET A 108 -2.82 4.92 11.01
CA MET A 108 -2.99 6.10 10.15
C MET A 108 -1.75 6.35 9.29
N ILE A 109 -0.54 6.26 9.85
CA ILE A 109 0.72 6.42 9.11
C ILE A 109 0.84 5.36 8.02
N ILE A 110 0.66 4.07 8.34
CA ILE A 110 0.75 2.99 7.36
C ILE A 110 -0.31 3.12 6.28
N GLY A 111 -1.55 3.45 6.64
CA GLY A 111 -2.60 3.70 5.67
C GLY A 111 -2.31 4.88 4.74
N LEU A 112 -1.74 5.96 5.26
CA LEU A 112 -1.28 7.08 4.44
C LEU A 112 -0.12 6.66 3.52
N MET A 113 0.83 5.85 4.02
CA MET A 113 1.90 5.31 3.18
C MET A 113 1.35 4.44 2.03
N ILE A 114 0.31 3.64 2.27
CA ILE A 114 -0.39 2.86 1.24
C ILE A 114 -1.06 3.79 0.21
N ILE A 115 -1.74 4.85 0.64
CA ILE A 115 -2.37 5.84 -0.26
C ILE A 115 -1.31 6.54 -1.11
N VAL A 116 -0.17 6.86 -0.50
CA VAL A 116 0.91 7.61 -1.12
C VAL A 116 1.79 6.74 -2.02
N ALA A 117 1.81 5.42 -1.82
CA ALA A 117 2.71 4.50 -2.54
C ALA A 117 2.73 4.67 -4.06
N PRO A 118 1.59 4.79 -4.78
CA PRO A 118 1.59 5.00 -6.24
C PRO A 118 2.31 6.29 -6.64
N TYR A 119 2.09 7.36 -5.88
CA TYR A 119 2.68 8.67 -6.15
C TYR A 119 4.16 8.74 -5.73
N ALA A 120 4.53 8.07 -4.64
CA ALA A 120 5.93 7.93 -4.23
C ALA A 120 6.72 7.18 -5.30
N TRP A 121 6.11 6.15 -5.92
CA TRP A 121 6.71 5.50 -7.07
C TRP A 121 6.82 6.45 -8.26
N GLU A 122 5.69 6.99 -8.73
CA GLU A 122 5.59 7.80 -9.94
C GLU A 122 6.51 9.03 -9.92
N PHE A 123 6.55 9.76 -8.81
CA PHE A 123 7.21 11.07 -8.74
C PHE A 123 8.59 11.07 -8.11
N VAL A 124 9.02 9.96 -7.49
CA VAL A 124 10.29 9.92 -6.74
C VAL A 124 11.09 8.68 -7.10
N LEU A 125 10.52 7.49 -6.91
CA LEU A 125 11.30 6.26 -6.96
C LEU A 125 11.47 5.70 -8.37
N ALA A 126 10.58 6.01 -9.32
CA ALA A 126 10.69 5.53 -10.68
C ALA A 126 12.01 5.97 -11.34
N ASP A 127 12.40 7.24 -11.18
CA ASP A 127 13.62 7.78 -11.78
C ASP A 127 14.90 7.37 -11.03
N ILE A 128 14.79 7.10 -9.73
CA ILE A 128 15.94 6.76 -8.87
C ILE A 128 16.21 5.25 -8.91
N VAL A 129 15.17 4.45 -8.68
CA VAL A 129 15.25 2.99 -8.50
C VAL A 129 14.95 2.28 -9.81
N GLY A 130 14.07 2.81 -10.66
CA GLY A 130 13.66 2.17 -11.92
C GLY A 130 14.82 1.78 -12.84
N PRO A 131 15.85 2.62 -13.05
CA PRO A 131 17.03 2.24 -13.84
C PRO A 131 17.85 1.09 -13.24
N MET A 132 17.75 0.85 -11.93
CA MET A 132 18.45 -0.22 -11.21
C MET A 132 17.68 -1.55 -11.22
N LEU A 133 16.39 -1.52 -11.59
CA LEU A 133 15.58 -2.73 -11.65
C LEU A 133 15.90 -3.55 -12.90
N PRO A 134 15.78 -4.89 -12.84
CA PRO A 134 15.85 -5.72 -14.02
C PRO A 134 14.85 -5.23 -15.07
N GLN A 135 15.36 -4.91 -16.26
CA GLN A 135 14.51 -4.61 -17.40
C GLN A 135 13.93 -5.95 -17.88
N LEU A 136 12.72 -6.24 -17.44
CA LEU A 136 12.06 -7.48 -17.80
C LEU A 136 11.43 -7.30 -19.20
N PRO A 137 11.53 -8.32 -20.08
CA PRO A 137 11.23 -8.16 -21.52
C PRO A 137 9.74 -8.19 -21.85
N PHE A 138 8.86 -7.63 -21.00
CA PHE A 138 7.41 -7.70 -21.17
C PHE A 138 6.73 -6.34 -21.26
#